data_AF-A0A6V7UHM6-F1
#
_entry.id   AF-A0A6V7UHM6-F1
#
_cell.length_a   1.000
_cell.length_b   1.000
_cell.length_c   1.000
_cell.angle_alpha   90.00
_cell.angle_beta   90.00
_cell.angle_gamma   90.00
#
_symmetry.space_group_name_H-M   'P 1'
#
loop_
_entity.id
_entity.type
_entity.pdbx_description
1 polymer ?
#
loop_
_entity_poly.entity_id
_entity_poly.type
_entity_poly.pdbx_seq_one_letter_code
_entity_poly.pdbx_strand_id
1 'polypeptide(L)'
;MSLFWSNCDEGKIFYNEETLRQLKCAWNANAVRAAMGVESTGCQKPGYLDLPNVERDKVEAVVQAAIKLDMYAVVDYHTEQAQNSLARKEFFTYFASKYGKYPNIIYEPFNEPTTDWKTLRHITSRL
;
A
#
# COMPACT_ATOMS: atom_id res chain seq x y z
N MET A 1 -1.74 9.71 8.39
CA MET A 1 -0.64 10.25 7.55
C MET A 1 -0.38 9.31 6.39
N SER A 2 -0.09 9.81 5.18
CA SER A 2 0.38 8.94 4.08
C SER A 2 1.90 8.98 4.01
N LEU A 3 2.52 7.82 3.89
CA LEU A 3 3.90 7.74 3.44
C LEU A 3 3.95 8.15 1.96
N PHE A 4 5.11 8.65 1.55
CA PHE A 4 5.41 8.84 0.13
C PHE A 4 5.64 7.47 -0.52
N TRP A 5 5.67 7.43 -1.85
CA TRP A 5 5.76 6.21 -2.65
C TRP A 5 6.92 5.30 -2.23
N SER A 6 6.64 4.00 -2.10
CA SER A 6 7.59 3.01 -1.57
C SER A 6 8.85 2.78 -2.42
N ASN A 7 8.78 3.07 -3.72
CA ASN A 7 9.89 2.86 -4.67
C ASN A 7 10.79 4.09 -4.86
N CYS A 8 10.38 5.26 -4.38
CA CYS A 8 11.17 6.49 -4.48
C CYS A 8 12.21 6.56 -3.37
N ASP A 9 13.37 7.14 -3.64
CA ASP A 9 14.48 7.18 -2.68
C ASP A 9 14.11 8.00 -1.43
N GLU A 10 13.30 9.04 -1.61
CA GLU A 10 12.75 9.91 -0.57
C GLU A 10 11.70 9.22 0.29
N GLY A 11 10.95 8.28 -0.28
CA GLY A 11 9.84 7.60 0.41
C GLY A 11 10.26 6.32 1.11
N LYS A 12 11.06 5.50 0.43
CA LYS A 12 11.39 4.12 0.87
C LYS A 12 12.02 4.04 2.25
N ILE A 13 12.75 5.07 2.66
CA ILE A 13 13.44 5.12 3.97
C ILE A 13 12.45 5.17 5.14
N PHE A 14 11.19 5.53 4.91
CA PHE A 14 10.16 5.67 5.94
C PHE A 14 9.31 4.41 6.17
N TYR A 15 9.54 3.34 5.40
CA TYR A 15 8.81 2.06 5.52
C TYR A 15 9.41 1.18 6.63
N ASN A 16 9.37 1.68 7.87
CA ASN A 16 9.93 0.98 9.04
C ASN A 16 9.15 1.30 10.33
N GLU A 17 9.34 0.46 11.36
CA GLU A 17 8.65 0.60 12.65
C GLU A 17 8.97 1.93 13.36
N GLU A 18 10.21 2.41 13.27
CA GLU A 18 10.64 3.64 13.94
C GLU A 18 9.83 4.85 13.45
N THR A 19 9.61 4.94 12.13
CA THR A 19 8.78 5.98 11.54
C THR A 19 7.35 5.91 12.07
N LEU A 20 6.74 4.72 12.11
CA LEU A 20 5.38 4.56 12.62
C LEU A 20 5.28 4.90 14.11
N ARG A 21 6.32 4.58 14.89
CA ARG A 21 6.39 4.96 16.31
C ARG A 21 6.41 6.48 16.47
N GLN A 22 7.15 7.21 15.63
CA GLN A 22 7.13 8.68 15.63
C GLN A 22 5.74 9.21 15.25
N LEU A 23 5.13 8.66 14.20
CA LEU A 23 3.78 9.04 13.79
C LEU A 23 2.76 8.81 14.92
N LYS A 24 2.81 7.66 15.61
CA LYS A 24 1.90 7.34 16.74
C LYS A 24 2.17 8.23 17.94
N CYS A 25 3.40 8.27 18.43
CA CYS A 25 3.71 8.81 19.75
C CYS A 25 3.95 10.32 19.73
N ALA A 26 4.63 10.84 18.70
CA ALA A 26 4.92 12.25 18.61
C ALA A 26 3.80 13.02 17.91
N TRP A 27 3.22 12.44 16.86
CA TRP A 27 2.20 13.12 16.04
C TRP A 27 0.77 12.70 16.37
N ASN A 28 0.60 11.78 17.33
CA ASN A 28 -0.70 11.26 17.76
C ASN A 28 -1.54 10.68 16.61
N ALA A 29 -0.89 10.16 15.57
CA ALA A 29 -1.59 9.52 14.45
C ALA A 29 -2.11 8.15 14.88
N ASN A 30 -3.35 7.84 14.50
CA ASN A 30 -3.97 6.54 14.67
C ASN A 30 -4.03 5.72 13.37
N ALA A 31 -3.66 6.32 12.24
CA ALA A 31 -3.65 5.66 10.93
C ALA A 31 -2.45 6.10 10.08
N VAL A 32 -1.89 5.13 9.37
CA VAL A 32 -0.84 5.32 8.36
C VAL A 32 -1.28 4.72 7.03
N ARG A 33 -0.97 5.39 5.92
CA ARG A 33 -1.20 4.89 4.56
C ARG A 33 0.12 4.53 3.91
N ALA A 34 0.23 3.28 3.46
CA ALA A 34 1.40 2.73 2.80
C ALA A 34 1.20 2.79 1.28
N ALA A 35 1.61 3.90 0.66
CA ALA A 35 1.49 4.14 -0.77
C ALA A 35 2.50 3.27 -1.56
N MET A 36 2.11 2.07 -1.97
CA MET A 36 3.01 1.15 -2.66
C MET A 36 3.20 1.58 -4.10
N GLY A 37 4.42 1.95 -4.49
CA GLY A 37 4.74 2.25 -5.88
C GLY A 37 4.52 1.03 -6.79
N VAL A 38 3.60 1.14 -7.75
CA VAL A 38 3.22 0.03 -8.64
C VAL A 38 4.05 0.05 -9.92
N GLU A 39 3.95 1.14 -10.67
CA GLU A 39 4.68 1.35 -11.92
C GLU A 39 6.03 2.03 -11.70
N SER A 40 6.97 1.79 -12.61
CA SER A 40 8.28 2.45 -12.57
C SER A 40 8.25 3.92 -12.98
N THR A 41 7.20 4.37 -13.66
CA THR A 41 7.13 5.71 -14.25
C THR A 41 6.99 6.83 -13.23
N GLY A 42 6.38 6.60 -12.07
CA GLY A 42 6.13 7.69 -11.12
C GLY A 42 7.38 8.27 -10.48
N CYS A 43 8.38 7.45 -10.16
CA CYS A 43 9.67 7.89 -9.62
C CYS A 43 10.89 7.49 -10.46
N GLN A 44 10.67 6.95 -11.66
CA GLN A 44 11.73 6.44 -12.53
C GLN A 44 12.59 5.37 -11.82
N LYS A 45 11.94 4.55 -10.98
CA LYS A 45 12.54 3.45 -10.20
C LYS A 45 11.65 2.22 -10.30
N PRO A 46 12.20 0.99 -10.30
CA PRO A 46 11.40 -0.23 -10.35
C PRO A 46 10.27 -0.25 -9.29
N GLY A 47 9.04 -0.51 -9.71
CA GLY A 47 7.87 -0.60 -8.82
C GLY A 47 7.50 -2.04 -8.50
N TYR A 48 6.31 -2.27 -7.93
CA TYR A 48 5.81 -3.61 -7.62
C TYR A 48 5.72 -4.52 -8.86
N LEU A 49 5.42 -3.97 -10.04
CA LEU A 49 5.37 -4.77 -11.27
C LEU A 49 6.75 -5.31 -11.69
N ASP A 50 7.82 -4.61 -11.30
CA ASP A 50 9.21 -5.00 -11.61
C ASP A 50 9.83 -5.84 -10.48
N LEU A 51 9.59 -5.44 -9.22
CA LEU A 51 10.17 -6.02 -8.01
C LEU A 51 9.08 -6.32 -6.96
N PRO A 52 8.19 -7.30 -7.20
CA PRO A 52 7.00 -7.51 -6.39
C PRO A 52 7.31 -7.83 -4.93
N ASN A 53 8.33 -8.66 -4.68
CA ASN A 53 8.73 -8.98 -3.30
C ASN A 53 9.29 -7.75 -2.58
N VAL A 54 10.10 -6.93 -3.25
CA VAL A 54 10.74 -5.75 -2.62
C VAL A 54 9.70 -4.73 -2.20
N GLU A 55 8.76 -4.37 -3.07
CA GLU A 55 7.75 -3.36 -2.73
C GLU A 55 6.70 -3.90 -1.76
N ARG A 56 6.31 -5.18 -1.87
CA ARG A 56 5.39 -5.82 -0.92
C ARG A 56 6.00 -5.90 0.49
N ASP A 57 7.26 -6.28 0.62
CA ASP A 57 7.91 -6.46 1.92
C ASP A 57 8.02 -5.12 2.69
N LYS A 58 8.17 -3.99 1.99
CA LYS A 58 8.09 -2.65 2.60
C LYS A 58 6.69 -2.36 3.16
N VAL A 59 5.64 -2.61 2.38
CA VAL A 59 4.25 -2.43 2.84
C VAL A 59 3.96 -3.36 4.03
N GLU A 60 4.47 -4.58 3.99
CA GLU A 60 4.34 -5.54 5.07
C GLU A 60 5.03 -5.06 6.36
N ALA A 61 6.20 -4.44 6.27
CA ALA A 61 6.84 -3.82 7.44
C ALA A 61 5.95 -2.74 8.08
N VAL A 62 5.26 -1.92 7.27
CA VAL A 62 4.30 -0.91 7.75
C VAL A 62 3.09 -1.59 8.40
N VAL A 63 2.52 -2.62 7.78
CA VAL A 63 1.37 -3.39 8.32
C VAL A 63 1.69 -4.01 9.67
N GLN A 64 2.83 -4.69 9.79
CA GLN A 64 3.25 -5.32 11.04
C GLN A 64 3.45 -4.29 12.15
N ALA A 65 4.14 -3.20 11.84
CA ALA A 65 4.38 -2.13 12.81
C ALA A 65 3.08 -1.41 13.21
N ALA A 66 2.14 -1.20 12.29
CA ALA A 66 0.84 -0.61 12.61
C ALA A 66 0.02 -1.48 13.55
N ILE A 67 -0.04 -2.80 13.32
CA ILE A 67 -0.70 -3.75 14.24
C ILE A 67 -0.04 -3.67 15.62
N LYS A 68 1.30 -3.70 15.68
CA LYS A 68 2.07 -3.66 16.93
C LYS A 68 1.84 -2.37 17.73
N LEU A 69 1.67 -1.25 17.04
CA LEU A 69 1.50 0.09 17.64
C LEU A 69 0.04 0.50 17.81
N ASP A 70 -0.90 -0.43 17.59
CA ASP A 70 -2.34 -0.17 17.61
C ASP A 70 -2.73 1.04 16.74
N MET A 71 -2.35 0.96 15.47
CA MET A 71 -2.69 1.90 14.41
C MET A 71 -3.43 1.17 13.30
N TYR A 72 -4.25 1.89 12.55
CA TYR A 72 -4.77 1.43 11.27
C TYR A 72 -3.70 1.59 10.17
N ALA A 73 -3.65 0.63 9.24
CA ALA A 73 -2.82 0.67 8.06
C ALA A 73 -3.70 0.61 6.80
N VAL A 74 -3.63 1.66 5.98
CA VAL A 74 -4.19 1.64 4.62
C VAL A 74 -3.15 1.03 3.69
N VAL A 75 -3.45 -0.14 3.14
CA VAL A 75 -2.66 -0.85 2.14
C VAL A 75 -3.11 -0.35 0.77
N ASP A 76 -2.32 0.56 0.21
CA ASP A 76 -2.63 1.29 -1.01
C ASP A 76 -1.83 0.73 -2.19
N TYR A 77 -2.54 0.15 -3.15
CA TYR A 77 -1.98 -0.21 -4.45
C TYR A 77 -1.94 1.05 -5.32
N HIS A 78 -0.84 1.80 -5.20
CA HIS A 78 -0.73 3.19 -5.65
C HIS A 78 -0.58 3.30 -7.17
N THR A 79 -1.69 3.07 -7.87
CA THR A 79 -1.81 3.13 -9.32
C THR A 79 -2.96 4.02 -9.76
N GLU A 80 -2.78 4.66 -10.91
CA GLU A 80 -3.85 5.28 -11.69
C GLU A 80 -4.42 4.31 -12.74
N GLN A 81 -3.70 3.20 -13.02
CA GLN A 81 -3.96 2.29 -14.12
C GLN A 81 -4.86 1.12 -13.71
N ALA A 82 -5.93 0.93 -14.48
CA ALA A 82 -6.90 -0.15 -14.22
C ALA A 82 -6.55 -1.50 -14.84
N GLN A 83 -5.55 -1.56 -15.73
CA GLN A 83 -5.33 -2.72 -16.60
C GLN A 83 -4.64 -3.91 -15.91
N ASN A 84 -3.88 -3.70 -14.83
CA ASN A 84 -3.11 -4.75 -14.16
C ASN A 84 -3.93 -5.44 -13.05
N SER A 85 -4.92 -6.25 -13.42
CA SER A 85 -5.84 -6.88 -12.46
C SER A 85 -5.22 -8.06 -11.70
N LEU A 86 -4.38 -8.88 -12.35
CA LEU A 86 -3.81 -10.09 -11.75
C LEU A 86 -2.81 -9.77 -10.63
N ALA A 87 -1.77 -8.98 -10.92
CA ALA A 87 -0.75 -8.62 -9.94
C ALA A 87 -1.34 -7.94 -8.70
N ARG A 88 -2.35 -7.10 -8.90
CA ARG A 88 -3.11 -6.46 -7.82
C ARG A 88 -3.91 -7.48 -7.00
N LYS A 89 -4.59 -8.42 -7.65
CA LYS A 89 -5.31 -9.49 -6.95
C LYS A 89 -4.37 -10.33 -6.10
N GLU A 90 -3.20 -10.69 -6.62
CA GLU A 90 -2.16 -11.42 -5.90
C GLU A 90 -1.66 -10.64 -4.68
N PHE A 91 -1.38 -9.35 -4.86
CA PHE A 91 -0.97 -8.45 -3.78
C PHE A 91 -2.00 -8.42 -2.65
N PHE A 92 -3.27 -8.17 -2.95
CA PHE A 92 -4.30 -8.14 -1.91
C PHE A 92 -4.60 -9.51 -1.32
N THR A 93 -4.53 -10.58 -2.11
CA THR A 93 -4.68 -11.95 -1.61
C THR A 93 -3.60 -12.28 -0.57
N TYR A 94 -2.36 -11.82 -0.78
CA TYR A 94 -1.29 -11.99 0.19
C TYR A 94 -1.62 -11.34 1.54
N PHE A 95 -1.99 -10.04 1.54
CA PHE A 95 -2.32 -9.33 2.77
C PHE A 95 -3.61 -9.83 3.43
N ALA A 96 -4.65 -10.13 2.65
CA ALA A 96 -5.89 -10.69 3.17
C ALA A 96 -5.67 -12.04 3.84
N SER A 97 -4.87 -12.93 3.21
CA SER A 97 -4.59 -14.27 3.76
C SER A 97 -3.77 -14.20 5.05
N LYS A 98 -2.79 -13.30 5.14
CA LYS A 98 -1.86 -13.21 6.28
C LYS A 98 -2.37 -12.32 7.41
N TYR A 99 -3.07 -11.22 7.06
CA TYR A 99 -3.43 -10.15 7.98
C TYR A 99 -4.94 -9.82 8.01
N GLY A 100 -5.79 -10.49 7.22
CA GLY A 100 -7.22 -10.18 7.14
C GLY A 100 -8.00 -10.36 8.45
N LYS A 101 -7.44 -11.05 9.44
CA LYS A 101 -8.02 -11.17 10.79
C LYS A 101 -7.83 -9.93 11.67
N TYR A 102 -6.91 -9.03 11.30
CA TYR A 102 -6.62 -7.83 12.09
C TYR A 102 -7.52 -6.68 11.63
N PRO A 103 -8.30 -6.06 12.53
CA PRO A 103 -9.19 -4.95 12.18
C PRO A 103 -8.43 -3.68 11.77
N ASN A 104 -7.12 -3.65 12.03
CA ASN A 104 -6.22 -2.55 11.69
C ASN A 104 -6.09 -2.33 10.18
N ILE A 105 -6.37 -3.34 9.34
CA ILE A 105 -6.01 -3.30 7.92
C ILE A 105 -7.18 -2.80 7.07
N ILE A 106 -6.92 -1.76 6.28
CA ILE A 106 -7.85 -1.16 5.32
C ILE A 106 -7.23 -1.32 3.93
N TYR A 107 -8.00 -1.84 2.97
CA TYR A 107 -7.51 -2.06 1.61
C TYR A 107 -7.97 -0.94 0.68
N GLU A 108 -7.03 -0.35 -0.06
CA GLU A 108 -7.26 0.68 -1.06
C GLU A 108 -6.78 0.15 -2.43
N PRO A 109 -7.69 -0.44 -3.24
CA PRO A 109 -7.28 -1.13 -4.47
C PRO A 109 -6.83 -0.24 -5.63
N PHE A 110 -7.11 1.06 -5.51
CA PHE A 110 -6.80 2.09 -6.46
C PHE A 110 -6.58 3.39 -5.69
N ASN A 111 -5.47 4.07 -5.98
CA ASN A 111 -5.22 5.43 -5.51
C ASN A 111 -6.12 6.41 -6.26
N GLU A 112 -5.87 6.59 -7.56
CA GLU A 112 -6.48 7.66 -8.38
C GLU A 112 -6.82 7.15 -9.79
N PRO A 113 -7.87 6.34 -9.94
CA PRO A 113 -8.21 5.75 -11.23
C PRO A 113 -8.62 6.82 -12.25
N THR A 114 -8.04 6.76 -13.45
CA THR A 114 -8.33 7.71 -14.55
C THR A 114 -9.36 7.17 -15.57
N THR A 115 -9.99 6.03 -15.26
CA THR A 115 -11.00 5.39 -16.11
C THR A 115 -12.43 5.77 -15.70
N ASP A 116 -13.42 5.49 -16.55
CA ASP A 116 -14.82 5.75 -16.25
C ASP A 116 -15.37 4.83 -15.13
N TRP A 117 -16.44 5.28 -14.48
CA TRP A 117 -17.05 4.55 -13.37
C TRP A 117 -17.48 3.12 -13.71
N LYS A 118 -18.01 2.88 -14.92
CA LYS A 118 -18.49 1.55 -15.32
C LYS A 118 -17.32 0.58 -15.40
N THR A 119 -16.20 1.03 -15.98
CA THR A 119 -14.95 0.26 -16.06
C THR A 119 -14.38 0.01 -14.66
N LEU A 120 -14.26 1.06 -13.83
CA LEU A 120 -13.74 0.93 -12.47
C LEU A 120 -14.55 -0.07 -11.64
N ARG A 121 -15.88 0.07 -11.64
CA ARG A 121 -16.80 -0.84 -10.92
C ARG A 121 -16.67 -2.29 -11.37
N HIS A 122 -16.49 -2.51 -12.68
CA HIS A 122 -16.34 -3.85 -13.22
C HIS A 122 -15.06 -4.53 -12.72
N ILE A 123 -13.96 -3.77 -12.67
CA ILE A 123 -12.66 -4.28 -12.24
C ILE A 123 -12.65 -4.53 -10.73
N THR A 124 -13.18 -3.60 -9.94
CA THR A 124 -13.20 -3.73 -8.48
C THR A 124 -14.11 -4.85 -7.98
N SER A 125 -15.20 -5.17 -8.70
CA SER A 125 -16.06 -6.32 -8.34
C SER A 125 -15.41 -7.70 -8.50
N ARG A 126 -14.19 -7.78 -9.06
CA ARG A 126 -13.49 -9.04 -9.37
C ARG A 126 -12.21 -9.25 -8.56
N LEU A 127 -11.83 -8.27 -7.73
CA LEU A 127 -10.75 -8.39 -6.75
C LEU A 127 -11.18 -9.36 -5.66
#